data_AF-A0A9E0XZ36-F1
#
_entry.id   AF-A0A9E0XZ36-F1
#
_cell.length_a   1.000
_cell.length_b   1.000
_cell.length_c   1.000
_cell.angle_alpha   90.00
_cell.angle_beta   90.00
_cell.angle_gamma   90.00
#
_symmetry.space_group_name_H-M   'P 1'
#
loop_
_entity.id
_entity.type
_entity.pdbx_description
1 polymer ?
#
loop_
_entity_poly.entity_id
_entity_poly.type
_entity_poly.pdbx_seq_one_letter_code
_entity_poly.pdbx_strand_id
1 'polypeptide(L)'
;MYKILISILFIFSFVSLNAQSYLNFPIDTLVKDNYYNYRNIVRYDANGKIHMVNTRSLSTNSATREIFYRTNVSGNIVTTQITNNSVDDNYAVVGFDAQNFVHIGWERRDASNNFQLIYANNRNGTFIDTTWITTSNVNKATPFMAVGKDSTAHFVYYTYATGNNNAYYRSYNFITKVLGPEVLLGAGSTGSENDIEVAVDNNNKIHIVFCTNVNINGGALKYFTNESGTLTEINTGISANGEYPDITISNTNVVNIVYRFASDHRLYVLRRTAGTGNPFDAPLAITPSGLGNPAYWRGISTDANGRLYVTYQNSTAPAPKGFFLVHGIGNTFVNPILVFEDSTGSYIGRGSSSVAAKGNGEVAITFDPTAARNGDVQSDLFLKRGTVTITSVENTKTIVKDFSLEQNYPNPFNPSTVINFNVPSNTFVKLKVYNSLGKEVELLVNENLSAGSYSVNFNASNLSGGVYFYKLETANYTETKKMILIK
;
A
#
# COMPACT_ATOMS: atom_id res chain seq x y z
N MET A 1 7.37 60.75 -32.62
CA MET A 1 5.95 60.36 -32.66
C MET A 1 5.89 58.85 -32.63
N TYR A 2 5.29 58.30 -31.56
CA TYR A 2 5.37 56.91 -31.12
C TYR A 2 4.87 55.89 -32.17
N LYS A 3 5.65 54.82 -32.41
CA LYS A 3 5.14 53.54 -32.89
C LYS A 3 4.87 52.68 -31.66
N ILE A 4 3.60 52.33 -31.45
CA ILE A 4 3.15 51.42 -30.39
C ILE A 4 3.52 49.99 -30.80
N LEU A 5 4.47 49.39 -30.09
CA LEU A 5 4.72 47.95 -30.14
C LEU A 5 3.88 47.33 -29.01
N ILE A 6 2.91 46.49 -29.37
CA ILE A 6 2.16 45.68 -28.42
C ILE A 6 3.04 44.47 -28.06
N SER A 7 3.64 44.52 -26.88
CA SER A 7 4.35 43.37 -26.29
C SER A 7 3.31 42.39 -25.74
N ILE A 8 3.14 41.26 -26.43
CA ILE A 8 2.41 40.10 -25.90
C ILE A 8 3.29 39.48 -24.81
N LEU A 9 2.99 39.81 -23.56
CA LEU A 9 3.55 39.16 -22.38
C LEU A 9 2.94 37.75 -22.31
N PHE A 10 3.68 36.73 -22.71
CA PHE A 10 3.35 35.34 -22.39
C PHE A 10 3.50 35.18 -20.88
N ILE A 11 2.40 35.37 -20.17
CA ILE A 11 2.23 34.85 -18.81
C ILE A 11 2.28 33.33 -18.98
N PHE A 12 3.36 32.71 -18.50
CA PHE A 12 3.36 31.28 -18.22
C PHE A 12 2.33 31.04 -17.12
N SER A 13 1.10 30.80 -17.53
CA SER A 13 0.07 30.22 -16.69
C SER A 13 0.64 28.90 -16.19
N PHE A 14 0.81 28.79 -14.87
CA PHE A 14 1.00 27.54 -14.17
C PHE A 14 0.09 26.48 -14.81
N VAL A 15 0.66 25.34 -15.19
CA VAL A 15 -0.14 24.15 -15.49
C VAL A 15 -0.98 23.91 -14.24
N SER A 16 -2.27 24.23 -14.34
CA SER A 16 -3.22 23.91 -13.31
C SER A 16 -3.27 22.39 -13.22
N LEU A 17 -2.81 21.85 -12.10
CA LEU A 17 -3.01 20.48 -11.66
C LEU A 17 -4.51 20.28 -11.37
N ASN A 18 -5.37 20.37 -12.39
CA ASN A 18 -6.82 20.40 -12.25
C ASN A 18 -7.49 19.42 -13.20
N ALA A 19 -7.46 18.15 -12.80
CA ALA A 19 -8.58 17.22 -12.95
C ALA A 19 -8.35 16.03 -12.00
N GLN A 20 -8.20 16.29 -10.69
CA GLN A 20 -8.29 15.23 -9.70
C GLN A 20 -9.65 14.55 -9.87
N SER A 21 -9.66 13.27 -10.26
CA SER A 21 -10.90 12.55 -10.45
C SER A 21 -11.51 12.24 -9.09
N TYR A 22 -12.82 12.47 -8.95
CA TYR A 22 -13.58 12.18 -7.74
C TYR A 22 -14.36 10.89 -7.92
N LEU A 23 -14.37 10.05 -6.88
CA LEU A 23 -15.18 8.85 -6.86
C LEU A 23 -16.64 9.20 -6.51
N ASN A 24 -17.42 9.48 -7.55
CA ASN A 24 -18.82 9.91 -7.44
C ASN A 24 -19.78 8.72 -7.23
N PHE A 25 -19.54 7.94 -6.19
CA PHE A 25 -20.44 6.88 -5.74
C PHE A 25 -21.29 7.33 -4.55
N PRO A 26 -22.52 6.81 -4.41
CA PRO A 26 -23.30 6.97 -3.18
C PRO A 26 -22.48 6.53 -1.97
N ILE A 27 -22.66 7.23 -0.86
CA ILE A 27 -22.01 6.94 0.42
C ILE A 27 -23.05 6.34 1.38
N ASP A 28 -22.83 5.10 1.77
CA ASP A 28 -23.58 4.42 2.82
C ASP A 28 -22.90 4.68 4.17
N THR A 29 -23.66 5.15 5.17
CA THR A 29 -23.16 5.27 6.54
C THR A 29 -23.36 3.94 7.26
N LEU A 30 -22.26 3.26 7.58
CA LEU A 30 -22.30 1.95 8.26
C LEU A 30 -22.24 2.08 9.78
N VAL A 31 -21.46 3.05 10.25
CA VAL A 31 -21.35 3.40 11.67
C VAL A 31 -21.28 4.91 11.75
N LYS A 32 -22.21 5.49 12.51
CA LYS A 32 -22.13 6.88 12.96
C LYS A 32 -22.07 6.87 14.46
N ASP A 33 -20.86 6.86 14.99
CA ASP A 33 -20.64 6.65 16.42
C ASP A 33 -19.38 7.36 16.90
N ASN A 34 -19.35 7.69 18.18
CA ASN A 34 -18.27 8.44 18.81
C ASN A 34 -17.06 7.55 19.16
N TYR A 35 -17.13 6.23 18.94
CA TYR A 35 -16.22 5.26 19.55
C TYR A 35 -15.71 4.16 18.58
N TYR A 36 -15.78 4.38 17.27
CA TYR A 36 -15.20 3.46 16.29
C TYR A 36 -13.65 3.38 16.43
N ASN A 37 -13.09 2.18 16.22
CA ASN A 37 -11.64 1.95 16.25
C ASN A 37 -11.11 1.67 14.83
N TYR A 38 -9.90 2.13 14.54
CA TYR A 38 -9.25 2.29 13.23
C TYR A 38 -8.93 1.02 12.42
N ARG A 39 -9.79 -0.01 12.38
CA ARG A 39 -9.63 -1.14 11.44
C ARG A 39 -10.98 -1.59 10.90
N ASN A 40 -11.15 -1.42 9.59
CA ASN A 40 -12.21 -2.04 8.80
C ASN A 40 -11.60 -2.84 7.66
N ILE A 41 -12.25 -3.95 7.33
CA ILE A 41 -11.94 -4.75 6.17
C ILE A 41 -13.22 -4.99 5.39
N VAL A 42 -13.16 -4.79 4.08
CA VAL A 42 -14.19 -5.18 3.13
C VAL A 42 -13.61 -6.20 2.15
N ARG A 43 -14.38 -7.25 1.86
CA ARG A 43 -14.05 -8.29 0.88
C ARG A 43 -15.30 -8.73 0.13
N TYR A 44 -15.11 -9.23 -1.09
CA TYR A 44 -16.12 -10.01 -1.80
C TYR A 44 -15.86 -11.50 -1.60
N ASP A 45 -16.90 -12.31 -1.41
CA ASP A 45 -16.81 -13.76 -1.54
C ASP A 45 -16.76 -14.19 -3.02
N ALA A 46 -16.63 -15.49 -3.29
CA ALA A 46 -16.57 -16.00 -4.66
C ALA A 46 -17.88 -15.77 -5.46
N ASN A 47 -19.00 -15.53 -4.79
CA ASN A 47 -20.29 -15.21 -5.40
C ASN A 47 -20.47 -13.69 -5.62
N GLY A 48 -19.49 -12.87 -5.25
CA GLY A 48 -19.56 -11.42 -5.34
C GLY A 48 -20.42 -10.77 -4.28
N LYS A 49 -20.73 -11.47 -3.18
CA LYS A 49 -21.39 -10.93 -2.00
C LYS A 49 -20.38 -10.14 -1.17
N ILE A 50 -20.78 -8.98 -0.66
CA ILE A 50 -19.92 -8.13 0.18
C ILE A 50 -19.95 -8.59 1.64
N HIS A 51 -18.77 -8.61 2.25
CA HIS A 51 -18.55 -8.92 3.66
C HIS A 51 -17.63 -7.87 4.26
N MET A 52 -17.93 -7.46 5.47
CA MET A 52 -17.15 -6.47 6.20
C MET A 52 -16.96 -6.90 7.64
N VAL A 53 -15.80 -6.61 8.19
CA VAL A 53 -15.54 -6.70 9.63
C VAL A 53 -14.94 -5.39 10.11
N ASN A 54 -15.29 -5.01 11.33
CA ASN A 54 -14.62 -3.91 12.02
C ASN A 54 -14.67 -4.10 13.52
N THR A 55 -13.81 -3.35 14.20
CA THR A 55 -13.90 -3.16 15.64
C THR A 55 -14.62 -1.87 15.97
N ARG A 56 -15.42 -1.89 17.03
CA ARG A 56 -16.07 -0.70 17.60
C ARG A 56 -15.92 -0.75 19.11
N SER A 57 -15.66 0.39 19.74
CA SER A 57 -15.81 0.57 21.19
C SER A 57 -17.19 1.14 21.48
N LEU A 58 -17.74 0.91 22.68
CA LEU A 58 -18.97 1.59 23.14
C LEU A 58 -18.69 2.78 24.06
N SER A 59 -17.43 2.98 24.45
CA SER A 59 -17.01 4.10 25.30
C SER A 59 -15.55 4.47 25.04
N THR A 60 -15.04 5.49 25.75
CA THR A 60 -13.61 5.80 25.76
C THR A 60 -12.75 4.74 26.47
N ASN A 61 -13.37 3.76 27.13
CA ASN A 61 -12.65 2.67 27.77
C ASN A 61 -12.09 1.69 26.72
N SER A 62 -10.77 1.64 26.61
CA SER A 62 -10.07 0.73 25.70
C SER A 62 -10.20 -0.75 26.07
N ALA A 63 -10.81 -1.10 27.20
CA ALA A 63 -10.99 -2.47 27.66
C ALA A 63 -12.30 -3.16 27.19
N THR A 64 -13.14 -2.51 26.39
CA THR A 64 -14.47 -3.02 26.01
C THR A 64 -14.75 -2.89 24.50
N ARG A 65 -13.78 -3.25 23.67
CA ARG A 65 -13.95 -3.24 22.20
C ARG A 65 -14.62 -4.53 21.72
N GLU A 66 -15.40 -4.41 20.65
CA GLU A 66 -16.22 -5.49 20.10
C GLU A 66 -16.04 -5.66 18.59
N ILE A 67 -16.20 -6.90 18.13
CA ILE A 67 -16.14 -7.24 16.71
C ILE A 67 -17.55 -7.26 16.12
N PHE A 68 -17.71 -6.56 15.00
CA PHE A 68 -18.92 -6.56 14.21
C PHE A 68 -18.65 -7.08 12.81
N TYR A 69 -19.51 -8.00 12.36
CA TYR A 69 -19.54 -8.51 11.01
C TYR A 69 -20.74 -7.92 10.27
N ARG A 70 -20.57 -7.58 9.00
CA ARG A 70 -21.63 -7.07 8.12
C ARG A 70 -21.62 -7.78 6.80
N THR A 71 -22.80 -8.04 6.24
CA THR A 71 -22.92 -8.59 4.90
C THR A 71 -24.21 -8.12 4.24
N ASN A 72 -24.25 -8.17 2.91
CA ASN A 72 -25.47 -7.88 2.17
C ASN A 72 -26.46 -9.05 2.28
N VAL A 73 -27.69 -8.76 2.69
CA VAL A 73 -28.82 -9.69 2.68
C VAL A 73 -29.96 -9.01 1.95
N SER A 74 -30.33 -9.54 0.78
CA SER A 74 -31.41 -9.03 -0.05
C SER A 74 -31.30 -7.52 -0.36
N GLY A 75 -30.08 -7.05 -0.67
CA GLY A 75 -29.82 -5.66 -1.00
C GLY A 75 -29.42 -4.78 0.18
N ASN A 76 -29.69 -5.20 1.42
CA ASN A 76 -29.43 -4.41 2.63
C ASN A 76 -28.18 -4.88 3.36
N ILE A 77 -27.43 -3.97 3.97
CA ILE A 77 -26.32 -4.34 4.85
C ILE A 77 -26.88 -4.73 6.22
N VAL A 78 -26.74 -6.01 6.57
CA VAL A 78 -27.13 -6.54 7.89
C VAL A 78 -25.88 -6.62 8.77
N THR A 79 -26.03 -6.23 10.03
CA THR A 79 -24.95 -6.27 11.04
C THR A 79 -25.17 -7.43 12.02
N THR A 80 -24.12 -8.17 12.32
CA THR A 80 -24.05 -9.20 13.35
C THR A 80 -22.94 -8.83 14.32
N GLN A 81 -23.29 -8.73 15.61
CA GLN A 81 -22.31 -8.59 16.68
C GLN A 81 -21.68 -9.97 16.94
N ILE A 82 -20.35 -10.07 16.84
CA ILE A 82 -19.61 -11.33 16.99
C ILE A 82 -19.18 -11.53 18.43
N THR A 83 -18.76 -10.46 19.10
CA THR A 83 -18.27 -10.51 20.47
C THR A 83 -19.05 -9.55 21.38
N ASN A 84 -18.91 -9.71 22.68
CA ASN A 84 -19.61 -8.92 23.69
C ASN A 84 -18.62 -8.02 24.47
N ASN A 85 -19.15 -6.97 25.09
CA ASN A 85 -18.41 -5.98 25.88
C ASN A 85 -17.71 -6.52 27.15
N SER A 86 -17.66 -7.83 27.37
CA SER A 86 -17.07 -8.39 28.58
C SER A 86 -15.54 -8.48 28.52
N VAL A 87 -14.96 -8.43 27.32
CA VAL A 87 -13.52 -8.47 27.08
C VAL A 87 -13.13 -7.52 25.97
N ASP A 88 -11.84 -7.21 25.90
CA ASP A 88 -11.28 -6.33 24.88
C ASP A 88 -10.96 -7.13 23.60
N ASP A 89 -11.84 -7.05 22.61
CA ASP A 89 -11.71 -7.69 21.30
C ASP A 89 -11.45 -6.64 20.20
N ASN A 90 -10.32 -6.76 19.49
CA ASN A 90 -9.88 -5.75 18.54
C ASN A 90 -9.28 -6.34 17.25
N TYR A 91 -9.16 -5.49 16.24
CA TYR A 91 -8.43 -5.73 15.00
C TYR A 91 -8.85 -6.99 14.24
N ALA A 92 -10.16 -7.10 13.98
CA ALA A 92 -10.69 -8.23 13.24
C ALA A 92 -10.26 -8.24 11.76
N VAL A 93 -10.03 -9.45 11.26
CA VAL A 93 -9.80 -9.78 9.85
C VAL A 93 -10.81 -10.81 9.38
N VAL A 94 -11.11 -10.82 8.08
CA VAL A 94 -12.10 -11.72 7.47
C VAL A 94 -11.53 -12.44 6.25
N GLY A 95 -11.85 -13.73 6.12
CA GLY A 95 -11.53 -14.56 4.97
C GLY A 95 -12.64 -15.57 4.67
N PHE A 96 -12.49 -16.33 3.60
CA PHE A 96 -13.49 -17.30 3.15
C PHE A 96 -12.84 -18.62 2.78
N ASP A 97 -13.51 -19.73 3.10
CA ASP A 97 -13.12 -21.03 2.59
C ASP A 97 -13.71 -21.32 1.19
N ALA A 98 -13.39 -22.50 0.65
CA ALA A 98 -13.85 -22.93 -0.66
C ALA A 98 -15.39 -23.05 -0.78
N GLN A 99 -16.11 -23.10 0.34
CA GLN A 99 -17.58 -23.14 0.38
C GLN A 99 -18.20 -21.77 0.68
N ASN A 100 -17.40 -20.70 0.69
CA ASN A 100 -17.80 -19.33 1.07
C ASN A 100 -18.30 -19.20 2.52
N PHE A 101 -17.96 -20.14 3.40
CA PHE A 101 -18.12 -19.85 4.83
C PHE A 101 -17.14 -18.76 5.23
N VAL A 102 -17.57 -17.96 6.19
CA VAL A 102 -16.86 -16.79 6.66
C VAL A 102 -16.00 -17.19 7.84
N HIS A 103 -14.76 -16.74 7.80
CA HIS A 103 -13.75 -16.94 8.82
C HIS A 103 -13.37 -15.57 9.37
N ILE A 104 -13.30 -15.43 10.69
CA ILE A 104 -12.93 -14.18 11.35
C ILE A 104 -11.83 -14.48 12.36
N GLY A 105 -10.72 -13.77 12.25
CA GLY A 105 -9.65 -13.75 13.25
C GLY A 105 -9.62 -12.39 13.93
N TRP A 106 -9.34 -12.34 15.23
CA TRP A 106 -9.20 -11.08 15.96
C TRP A 106 -8.28 -11.24 17.17
N GLU A 107 -7.88 -10.12 17.75
CA GLU A 107 -7.08 -10.02 18.95
C GLU A 107 -8.02 -9.92 20.16
N ARG A 108 -7.78 -10.74 21.18
CA ARG A 108 -8.55 -10.75 22.43
C ARG A 108 -7.60 -10.63 23.61
N ARG A 109 -7.95 -9.78 24.57
CA ARG A 109 -7.30 -9.75 25.89
C ARG A 109 -7.71 -10.96 26.72
N ASP A 110 -6.73 -11.78 27.09
CA ASP A 110 -6.92 -12.95 27.94
C ASP A 110 -7.05 -12.57 29.43
N ALA A 111 -7.31 -13.58 30.27
CA ALA A 111 -7.47 -13.40 31.73
C ALA A 111 -6.19 -12.92 32.44
N SER A 112 -5.02 -13.05 31.80
CA SER A 112 -3.73 -12.55 32.31
C SER A 112 -3.39 -11.17 31.75
N ASN A 113 -4.35 -10.49 31.13
CA ASN A 113 -4.19 -9.17 30.51
C ASN A 113 -3.19 -9.15 29.35
N ASN A 114 -2.98 -10.29 28.68
CA ASN A 114 -2.20 -10.37 27.45
C ASN A 114 -3.12 -10.43 26.23
N PHE A 115 -2.74 -9.75 25.16
CA PHE A 115 -3.40 -9.89 23.86
C PHE A 115 -2.98 -11.19 23.18
N GLN A 116 -3.96 -11.98 22.78
CA GLN A 116 -3.80 -13.26 22.10
C GLN A 116 -4.76 -13.34 20.92
N LEU A 117 -4.45 -14.22 19.96
CA LEU A 117 -5.23 -14.35 18.74
C LEU A 117 -6.32 -15.41 18.93
N ILE A 118 -7.50 -15.09 18.45
CA ILE A 118 -8.66 -15.96 18.46
C ILE A 118 -9.29 -15.99 17.08
N TYR A 119 -9.95 -17.10 16.78
CA TYR A 119 -10.52 -17.40 15.48
C TYR A 119 -11.91 -18.01 15.65
N ALA A 120 -12.82 -17.67 14.73
CA ALA A 120 -14.11 -18.30 14.56
C ALA A 120 -14.48 -18.42 13.08
N ASN A 121 -15.43 -19.29 12.78
CA ASN A 121 -16.03 -19.39 11.45
C ASN A 121 -17.52 -19.72 11.59
N ASN A 122 -18.29 -19.51 10.52
CA ASN A 122 -19.73 -19.77 10.52
C ASN A 122 -20.15 -21.09 9.85
N ARG A 123 -19.27 -22.10 9.76
CA ARG A 123 -19.61 -23.40 9.15
C ARG A 123 -20.77 -24.11 9.84
N ASN A 124 -20.94 -23.87 11.14
CA ASN A 124 -22.06 -24.37 11.95
C ASN A 124 -23.25 -23.38 12.00
N GLY A 125 -23.30 -22.40 11.09
CA GLY A 125 -24.36 -21.38 11.03
C GLY A 125 -24.19 -20.19 11.98
N THR A 126 -23.24 -20.24 12.92
CA THR A 126 -22.97 -19.16 13.90
C THR A 126 -21.46 -18.99 14.13
N PHE A 127 -21.03 -17.89 14.73
CA PHE A 127 -19.62 -17.62 15.06
C PHE A 127 -19.24 -17.97 16.52
N ILE A 128 -20.07 -18.75 17.22
CA ILE A 128 -19.88 -19.00 18.67
C ILE A 128 -18.73 -19.97 18.98
N ASP A 129 -18.39 -20.84 18.03
CA ASP A 129 -17.32 -21.83 18.18
C ASP A 129 -15.96 -21.16 17.94
N THR A 130 -15.38 -20.63 19.02
CA THR A 130 -14.09 -19.93 18.97
C THR A 130 -12.91 -20.86 19.26
N THR A 131 -11.73 -20.51 18.74
CA THR A 131 -10.48 -21.23 18.98
C THR A 131 -9.35 -20.24 19.23
N TRP A 132 -8.58 -20.45 20.30
CA TRP A 132 -7.34 -19.72 20.54
C TRP A 132 -6.26 -20.18 19.54
N ILE A 133 -5.74 -19.24 18.76
CA ILE A 133 -4.61 -19.46 17.84
C ILE A 133 -3.29 -19.29 18.58
N THR A 134 -3.25 -18.41 19.56
CA THR A 134 -2.10 -18.22 20.43
C THR A 134 -2.50 -18.29 21.90
N THR A 135 -1.58 -18.77 22.71
CA THR A 135 -1.68 -18.80 24.18
C THR A 135 -0.27 -18.59 24.72
N SER A 136 0.03 -17.41 25.22
CA SER A 136 1.37 -17.08 25.73
C SER A 136 1.30 -15.98 26.79
N ASN A 137 2.38 -15.80 27.53
CA ASN A 137 2.55 -14.70 28.48
C ASN A 137 3.12 -13.42 27.82
N VAL A 138 3.09 -13.34 26.49
CA VAL A 138 3.58 -12.21 25.70
C VAL A 138 2.43 -11.72 24.84
N ASN A 139 2.22 -10.40 24.77
CA ASN A 139 1.20 -9.85 23.87
C ASN A 139 1.52 -10.20 22.42
N LYS A 140 0.50 -10.64 21.69
CA LYS A 140 0.52 -10.91 20.26
C LYS A 140 -0.49 -9.98 19.59
N ALA A 141 -0.03 -9.23 18.61
CA ALA A 141 -0.82 -8.29 17.83
C ALA A 141 -0.23 -8.22 16.42
N THR A 142 -0.89 -7.69 15.40
CA THR A 142 -2.30 -7.89 15.11
C THR A 142 -2.42 -9.17 14.28
N PRO A 143 -3.51 -9.96 14.38
CA PRO A 143 -3.76 -11.07 13.47
C PRO A 143 -4.00 -10.61 12.04
N PHE A 144 -3.25 -11.18 11.11
CA PHE A 144 -3.62 -11.23 9.70
C PHE A 144 -3.87 -12.67 9.30
N MET A 145 -4.81 -12.87 8.37
CA MET A 145 -5.31 -14.21 8.07
C MET A 145 -5.60 -14.39 6.58
N ALA A 146 -5.19 -15.54 6.07
CA ALA A 146 -5.63 -16.08 4.79
C ALA A 146 -6.20 -17.48 4.97
N VAL A 147 -7.22 -17.84 4.20
CA VAL A 147 -7.89 -19.14 4.30
C VAL A 147 -7.65 -19.91 3.02
N GLY A 148 -7.02 -21.08 3.14
CA GLY A 148 -6.77 -22.00 2.04
C GLY A 148 -8.00 -22.83 1.69
N LYS A 149 -8.04 -23.33 0.45
CA LYS A 149 -9.07 -24.25 -0.03
C LYS A 149 -8.91 -25.66 0.57
N ASP A 150 -7.79 -25.92 1.22
CA ASP A 150 -7.43 -27.15 1.93
C ASP A 150 -7.99 -27.21 3.38
N SER A 151 -8.90 -26.29 3.72
CA SER A 151 -9.47 -26.15 5.05
C SER A 151 -8.49 -25.69 6.14
N THR A 152 -7.44 -24.99 5.74
CA THR A 152 -6.45 -24.41 6.65
C THR A 152 -6.59 -22.89 6.71
N ALA A 153 -6.71 -22.34 7.91
CA ALA A 153 -6.53 -20.91 8.16
C ALA A 153 -5.06 -20.65 8.52
N HIS A 154 -4.46 -19.66 7.86
CA HIS A 154 -3.07 -19.26 8.02
C HIS A 154 -3.03 -17.89 8.69
N PHE A 155 -2.28 -17.79 9.78
CA PHE A 155 -2.17 -16.58 10.59
C PHE A 155 -0.75 -16.09 10.60
N VAL A 156 -0.60 -14.77 10.49
CA VAL A 156 0.65 -14.08 10.78
C VAL A 156 0.38 -12.96 11.76
N TYR A 157 1.36 -12.70 12.61
CA TYR A 157 1.26 -11.75 13.72
C TYR A 157 2.65 -11.42 14.24
N TYR A 158 2.75 -10.44 15.12
CA TYR A 158 3.97 -10.11 15.83
C TYR A 158 3.79 -10.10 17.35
N THR A 159 4.89 -10.17 18.10
CA THR A 159 4.88 -9.92 19.55
C THR A 159 4.97 -8.44 19.84
N TYR A 160 4.20 -7.94 20.80
CA TYR A 160 4.26 -6.56 21.27
C TYR A 160 4.75 -6.51 22.73
N ALA A 161 6.06 -6.40 22.92
CA ALA A 161 6.69 -6.38 24.25
C ALA A 161 7.62 -5.18 24.39
N THR A 162 8.04 -4.85 25.62
CA THR A 162 9.10 -3.88 25.86
C THR A 162 10.41 -4.41 25.26
N GLY A 163 10.76 -3.94 24.05
CA GLY A 163 11.91 -4.41 23.29
C GLY A 163 11.56 -4.61 21.82
N ASN A 164 12.15 -5.63 21.20
CA ASN A 164 11.92 -5.90 19.78
C ASN A 164 10.69 -6.78 19.55
N ASN A 165 9.92 -6.45 18.52
CA ASN A 165 8.82 -7.27 18.04
C ASN A 165 9.35 -8.35 17.08
N ASN A 166 8.82 -9.56 17.21
CA ASN A 166 9.14 -10.72 16.36
C ASN A 166 7.92 -11.08 15.52
N ALA A 167 8.12 -11.45 14.25
CA ALA A 167 7.05 -11.94 13.39
C ALA A 167 6.93 -13.46 13.47
N TYR A 168 5.69 -13.93 13.48
CA TYR A 168 5.34 -15.33 13.57
C TYR A 168 4.32 -15.73 12.52
N TYR A 169 4.36 -17.01 12.18
CA TYR A 169 3.36 -17.71 11.37
C TYR A 169 2.78 -18.89 12.15
N ARG A 170 1.49 -19.16 11.96
CA ARG A 170 0.83 -20.35 12.47
C ARG A 170 -0.31 -20.79 11.54
N SER A 171 -0.62 -22.07 11.51
CA SER A 171 -1.78 -22.61 10.79
C SER A 171 -2.78 -23.28 11.73
N TYR A 172 -4.03 -23.33 11.31
CA TYR A 172 -5.09 -24.06 11.98
C TYR A 172 -6.00 -24.74 10.97
N ASN A 173 -6.07 -26.08 11.01
CA ASN A 173 -7.04 -26.81 10.21
C ASN A 173 -8.39 -26.80 10.94
N PHE A 174 -9.37 -26.10 10.38
CA PHE A 174 -10.63 -25.84 11.06
C PHE A 174 -11.64 -27.00 10.98
N ILE A 175 -11.31 -28.06 10.22
CA ILE A 175 -12.08 -29.32 10.15
C ILE A 175 -11.54 -30.32 11.17
N THR A 176 -10.25 -30.61 11.13
CA THR A 176 -9.61 -31.56 12.06
C THR A 176 -9.33 -30.95 13.44
N LYS A 177 -9.48 -29.62 13.57
CA LYS A 177 -9.21 -28.84 14.78
C LYS A 177 -7.75 -28.93 15.23
N VAL A 178 -6.83 -29.14 14.29
CA VAL A 178 -5.39 -29.25 14.56
C VAL A 178 -4.72 -27.89 14.40
N LEU A 179 -4.08 -27.41 15.47
CA LEU A 179 -3.27 -26.21 15.49
C LEU A 179 -1.80 -26.55 15.18
N GLY A 180 -1.25 -25.93 14.14
CA GLY A 180 0.14 -26.11 13.74
C GLY A 180 1.13 -25.48 14.73
N PRO A 181 2.43 -25.78 14.59
CA PRO A 181 3.48 -25.14 15.39
C PRO A 181 3.55 -23.65 15.09
N GLU A 182 3.92 -22.86 16.10
CA GLU A 182 4.28 -21.45 15.91
C GLU A 182 5.68 -21.37 15.29
N VAL A 183 5.80 -20.67 14.16
CA VAL A 183 7.05 -20.53 13.40
C VAL A 183 7.54 -19.08 13.50
N LEU A 184 8.77 -18.88 13.97
CA LEU A 184 9.42 -17.57 13.99
C LEU A 184 9.89 -17.23 12.57
N LEU A 185 9.36 -16.16 11.98
CA LEU A 185 9.71 -15.68 10.65
C LEU A 185 10.88 -14.69 10.69
N GLY A 186 10.92 -13.85 11.73
CA GLY A 186 11.93 -12.82 11.90
C GLY A 186 12.04 -12.39 13.36
N ALA A 187 13.26 -12.43 13.89
CA ALA A 187 13.54 -12.00 15.26
C ALA A 187 13.98 -10.54 15.29
N GLY A 188 13.58 -9.82 16.33
CA GLY A 188 14.26 -8.61 16.72
C GLY A 188 14.01 -7.41 15.81
N SER A 189 13.08 -7.52 14.85
CA SER A 189 13.07 -6.61 13.71
C SER A 189 11.72 -6.47 13.02
N THR A 190 10.56 -6.78 13.58
CA THR A 190 9.31 -6.56 12.82
C THR A 190 8.60 -5.31 13.28
N GLY A 191 8.05 -4.57 12.33
CA GLY A 191 7.35 -3.33 12.60
C GLY A 191 5.98 -3.52 13.23
N SER A 192 5.26 -2.41 13.30
CA SER A 192 3.92 -2.25 13.86
C SER A 192 2.87 -3.16 13.20
N GLU A 193 1.61 -2.99 13.61
CA GLU A 193 0.40 -3.56 13.00
C GLU A 193 0.17 -3.29 11.50
N ASN A 194 1.15 -2.76 10.79
CA ASN A 194 1.07 -2.43 9.38
C ASN A 194 2.10 -3.20 8.56
N ASP A 195 2.94 -4.00 9.21
CA ASP A 195 4.19 -4.44 8.61
C ASP A 195 4.27 -5.94 8.37
N ILE A 196 3.17 -6.69 8.47
CA ILE A 196 3.12 -8.12 8.15
C ILE A 196 1.77 -8.50 7.55
N GLU A 197 1.78 -9.29 6.47
CA GLU A 197 0.56 -9.76 5.81
C GLU A 197 0.75 -11.17 5.23
N VAL A 198 -0.38 -11.87 5.01
CA VAL A 198 -0.40 -13.24 4.46
C VAL A 198 -1.47 -13.41 3.40
N ALA A 199 -1.14 -14.13 2.34
CA ALA A 199 -2.07 -14.59 1.32
C ALA A 199 -1.85 -16.07 0.99
N VAL A 200 -2.85 -16.68 0.36
CA VAL A 200 -2.80 -18.06 -0.13
C VAL A 200 -3.14 -18.07 -1.62
N ASP A 201 -2.33 -18.76 -2.43
CA ASP A 201 -2.57 -18.88 -3.87
C ASP A 201 -3.59 -19.99 -4.21
N ASN A 202 -3.89 -20.16 -5.51
CA ASN A 202 -4.84 -21.17 -5.95
C ASN A 202 -4.38 -22.61 -5.74
N ASN A 203 -3.09 -22.83 -5.44
CA ASN A 203 -2.49 -24.13 -5.16
C ASN A 203 -2.31 -24.38 -3.65
N ASN A 204 -2.92 -23.55 -2.80
CA ASN A 204 -2.76 -23.56 -1.35
C ASN A 204 -1.31 -23.31 -0.88
N LYS A 205 -0.53 -22.59 -1.68
CA LYS A 205 0.77 -22.08 -1.26
C LYS A 205 0.60 -20.78 -0.50
N ILE A 206 1.37 -20.66 0.56
CA ILE A 206 1.34 -19.55 1.50
C ILE A 206 2.34 -18.52 1.01
N HIS A 207 1.97 -17.25 1.09
CA HIS A 207 2.82 -16.12 0.76
C HIS A 207 2.73 -15.11 1.90
N ILE A 208 3.86 -14.84 2.55
CA ILE A 208 3.94 -13.94 3.70
C ILE A 208 4.89 -12.83 3.33
N VAL A 209 4.51 -11.59 3.65
CA VAL A 209 5.39 -10.43 3.50
C VAL A 209 5.49 -9.70 4.82
N PHE A 210 6.67 -9.16 5.15
CA PHE A 210 6.82 -8.20 6.24
C PHE A 210 8.02 -7.27 6.03
N CYS A 211 8.08 -6.15 6.76
CA CYS A 211 9.25 -5.27 6.77
C CYS A 211 10.08 -5.44 8.04
N THR A 212 11.41 -5.37 7.91
CA THR A 212 12.33 -5.38 9.06
C THR A 212 12.56 -3.97 9.64
N ASN A 213 12.83 -3.84 10.95
CA ASN A 213 13.37 -2.69 11.70
C ASN A 213 12.91 -1.30 11.23
N VAL A 214 11.77 -0.84 11.76
CA VAL A 214 11.27 0.54 11.54
C VAL A 214 11.91 1.49 12.55
N ASN A 215 13.10 2.01 12.20
CA ASN A 215 13.35 3.41 12.51
C ASN A 215 12.46 4.27 11.60
N ILE A 216 12.55 5.61 11.73
CA ILE A 216 11.76 6.62 11.00
C ILE A 216 11.81 6.52 9.45
N ASN A 217 12.58 5.56 8.91
CA ASN A 217 12.91 5.43 7.49
C ASN A 217 12.61 4.03 6.90
N GLY A 218 11.81 3.16 7.56
CA GLY A 218 11.50 1.82 7.07
C GLY A 218 12.67 0.83 7.08
N GLY A 219 12.53 -0.33 6.43
CA GLY A 219 13.59 -1.34 6.34
C GLY A 219 13.43 -2.40 5.25
N ALA A 220 14.11 -3.54 5.39
CA ALA A 220 14.12 -4.58 4.34
C ALA A 220 12.77 -5.27 4.19
N LEU A 221 12.35 -5.54 2.95
CA LEU A 221 11.12 -6.26 2.66
C LEU A 221 11.42 -7.77 2.60
N LYS A 222 10.86 -8.50 3.56
CA LYS A 222 10.98 -9.95 3.69
C LYS A 222 9.79 -10.63 3.08
N TYR A 223 10.03 -11.74 2.39
CA TYR A 223 8.99 -12.53 1.77
C TYR A 223 9.26 -14.01 1.96
N PHE A 224 8.26 -14.74 2.45
CA PHE A 224 8.33 -16.17 2.70
C PHE A 224 7.23 -16.91 1.95
N THR A 225 7.56 -18.11 1.47
CA THR A 225 6.59 -18.99 0.82
C THR A 225 6.95 -20.46 0.94
N ASN A 226 5.95 -21.34 0.84
CA ASN A 226 6.12 -22.80 0.90
C ASN A 226 6.00 -23.48 -0.48
N GLU A 227 6.28 -22.75 -1.56
CA GLU A 227 6.30 -23.30 -2.93
C GLU A 227 7.22 -24.52 -3.05
N SER A 228 8.36 -24.50 -2.34
CA SER A 228 9.36 -25.59 -2.28
C SER A 228 8.94 -26.78 -1.39
N GLY A 229 7.76 -26.72 -0.76
CA GLY A 229 7.27 -27.71 0.21
C GLY A 229 7.48 -27.31 1.68
N THR A 230 8.43 -26.41 1.95
CA THR A 230 8.70 -25.83 3.29
C THR A 230 8.70 -24.32 3.22
N LEU A 231 8.31 -23.64 4.29
CA LEU A 231 8.31 -22.18 4.34
C LEU A 231 9.74 -21.64 4.28
N THR A 232 10.10 -20.95 3.21
CA THR A 232 11.45 -20.42 2.94
C THR A 232 11.39 -18.97 2.48
N GLU A 233 12.41 -18.18 2.83
CA GLU A 233 12.56 -16.80 2.38
C GLU A 233 12.94 -16.77 0.89
N ILE A 234 12.32 -15.88 0.10
CA ILE A 234 12.77 -15.52 -1.25
C ILE A 234 13.13 -14.04 -1.25
N ASN A 235 14.29 -13.72 -1.83
CA ASN A 235 14.80 -12.35 -1.89
C ASN A 235 13.90 -11.46 -2.76
N THR A 236 13.44 -10.36 -2.18
CA THR A 236 12.60 -9.35 -2.85
C THR A 236 13.39 -8.31 -3.64
N GLY A 237 14.71 -8.21 -3.39
CA GLY A 237 15.56 -7.13 -3.89
C GLY A 237 15.48 -5.82 -3.09
N ILE A 238 14.58 -5.71 -2.10
CA ILE A 238 14.40 -4.50 -1.29
C ILE A 238 15.07 -4.67 0.06
N SER A 239 16.30 -4.15 0.17
CA SER A 239 17.14 -4.31 1.37
C SER A 239 16.94 -3.24 2.44
N ALA A 240 16.25 -2.14 2.14
CA ALA A 240 15.99 -1.03 3.07
C ALA A 240 14.82 -0.16 2.61
N ASN A 241 14.35 0.71 3.51
CA ASN A 241 13.35 1.75 3.26
C ASN A 241 11.95 1.30 2.81
N GLY A 242 11.64 0.01 2.87
CA GLY A 242 10.28 -0.50 2.68
C GLY A 242 9.43 -0.26 3.92
N GLU A 243 8.18 0.14 3.71
CA GLU A 243 7.20 0.41 4.77
C GLU A 243 5.83 -0.14 4.39
N TYR A 244 5.10 -0.61 5.42
CA TYR A 244 3.69 -0.95 5.35
C TYR A 244 3.30 -1.93 4.23
N PRO A 245 3.98 -3.09 4.05
CA PRO A 245 3.65 -4.00 2.97
C PRO A 245 2.29 -4.67 3.14
N ASP A 246 1.64 -4.92 2.01
CA ASP A 246 0.44 -5.74 1.89
C ASP A 246 0.59 -6.67 0.68
N ILE A 247 -0.11 -7.82 0.69
CA ILE A 247 0.02 -8.87 -0.32
C ILE A 247 -1.34 -9.40 -0.80
N THR A 248 -1.48 -9.52 -2.12
CA THR A 248 -2.64 -10.14 -2.73
C THR A 248 -2.23 -11.01 -3.92
N ILE A 249 -2.99 -12.07 -4.15
CA ILE A 249 -2.71 -13.03 -5.21
C ILE A 249 -3.85 -12.95 -6.23
N SER A 250 -3.48 -12.75 -7.49
CA SER A 250 -4.45 -12.79 -8.59
C SER A 250 -4.91 -14.22 -8.89
N ASN A 251 -6.00 -14.35 -9.65
CA ASN A 251 -6.51 -15.66 -10.09
C ASN A 251 -5.52 -16.45 -10.97
N THR A 252 -4.49 -15.81 -11.52
CA THR A 252 -3.42 -16.44 -12.29
C THR A 252 -2.15 -16.65 -11.46
N ASN A 253 -2.25 -16.60 -10.13
CA ASN A 253 -1.15 -16.78 -9.18
C ASN A 253 -0.02 -15.75 -9.32
N VAL A 254 -0.29 -14.57 -9.89
CA VAL A 254 0.62 -13.42 -9.76
C VAL A 254 0.51 -12.90 -8.33
N VAL A 255 1.63 -12.96 -7.61
CA VAL A 255 1.84 -12.34 -6.32
C VAL A 255 1.99 -10.83 -6.55
N ASN A 256 1.18 -10.01 -5.90
CA ASN A 256 1.32 -8.57 -5.88
C ASN A 256 1.63 -8.14 -4.45
N ILE A 257 2.85 -7.65 -4.22
CA ILE A 257 3.22 -7.03 -2.95
C ILE A 257 3.21 -5.53 -3.16
N VAL A 258 2.34 -4.83 -2.46
CA VAL A 258 2.33 -3.37 -2.45
C VAL A 258 3.04 -2.90 -1.20
N TYR A 259 3.87 -1.86 -1.31
CA TYR A 259 4.63 -1.29 -0.20
C TYR A 259 4.90 0.19 -0.48
N ARG A 260 5.27 0.95 0.55
CA ARG A 260 5.72 2.34 0.42
C ARG A 260 7.23 2.41 0.54
N PHE A 261 7.89 3.27 -0.23
CA PHE A 261 9.28 3.62 0.04
C PHE A 261 9.36 4.85 0.95
N ALA A 262 10.14 4.76 2.03
CA ALA A 262 10.31 5.86 2.99
C ALA A 262 11.02 7.09 2.39
N SER A 263 11.80 6.90 1.31
CA SER A 263 12.61 7.96 0.71
C SER A 263 11.81 8.94 -0.15
N ASP A 264 10.73 8.48 -0.78
CA ASP A 264 9.89 9.30 -1.67
C ASP A 264 8.40 9.27 -1.29
N HIS A 265 8.04 8.44 -0.32
CA HIS A 265 6.69 8.17 0.13
C HIS A 265 5.70 7.86 -1.00
N ARG A 266 6.12 7.13 -2.03
CA ARG A 266 5.22 6.62 -3.07
C ARG A 266 4.88 5.16 -2.80
N LEU A 267 3.74 4.71 -3.34
CA LEU A 267 3.40 3.30 -3.36
C LEU A 267 4.08 2.63 -4.55
N TYR A 268 4.58 1.43 -4.31
CA TYR A 268 5.20 0.56 -5.28
C TYR A 268 4.55 -0.81 -5.24
N VAL A 269 4.56 -1.51 -6.36
CA VAL A 269 4.20 -2.92 -6.46
C VAL A 269 5.40 -3.73 -6.94
N LEU A 270 5.67 -4.82 -6.23
CA LEU A 270 6.54 -5.92 -6.64
C LEU A 270 5.68 -7.09 -7.10
N ARG A 271 6.11 -7.75 -8.18
CA ARG A 271 5.37 -8.88 -8.74
C ARG A 271 6.26 -10.07 -9.01
N ARG A 272 5.68 -11.25 -8.87
CA ARG A 272 6.22 -12.51 -9.38
C ARG A 272 5.07 -13.47 -9.66
N THR A 273 5.27 -14.39 -10.58
CA THR A 273 4.34 -15.51 -10.77
C THR A 273 4.72 -16.66 -9.86
N ALA A 274 3.83 -17.04 -8.94
CA ALA A 274 4.06 -18.14 -8.03
C ALA A 274 4.26 -19.47 -8.77
N GLY A 275 5.09 -20.36 -8.23
CA GLY A 275 5.40 -21.69 -8.75
C GLY A 275 6.42 -21.72 -9.90
N THR A 276 6.85 -20.56 -10.42
CA THR A 276 7.77 -20.50 -11.57
C THR A 276 9.25 -20.54 -11.20
N GLY A 277 9.58 -20.27 -9.92
CA GLY A 277 10.97 -20.06 -9.48
C GLY A 277 11.57 -18.72 -9.93
N ASN A 278 10.81 -17.89 -10.66
CA ASN A 278 11.29 -16.59 -11.12
C ASN A 278 11.46 -15.61 -9.93
N PRO A 279 12.47 -14.71 -10.02
CA PRO A 279 12.61 -13.62 -9.07
C PRO A 279 11.45 -12.63 -9.19
N PHE A 280 11.40 -11.67 -8.28
CA PHE A 280 10.51 -10.53 -8.43
C PHE A 280 10.93 -9.64 -9.61
N ASP A 281 9.93 -9.11 -10.32
CA ASP A 281 10.09 -8.03 -11.28
C ASP A 281 10.64 -6.77 -10.60
N ALA A 282 11.18 -5.84 -11.39
CA ALA A 282 11.58 -4.54 -10.88
C ALA A 282 10.40 -3.81 -10.21
N PRO A 283 10.61 -3.11 -9.08
CA PRO A 283 9.57 -2.31 -8.43
C PRO A 283 8.92 -1.33 -9.39
N LEU A 284 7.59 -1.33 -9.44
CA LEU A 284 6.81 -0.39 -10.23
C LEU A 284 6.11 0.60 -9.30
N ALA A 285 6.40 1.88 -9.43
CA ALA A 285 5.66 2.90 -8.71
C ALA A 285 4.23 3.02 -9.25
N ILE A 286 3.24 3.00 -8.36
CA ILE A 286 1.81 3.03 -8.72
C ILE A 286 1.15 4.36 -8.37
N THR A 287 1.80 5.21 -7.57
CA THR A 287 1.39 6.61 -7.36
C THR A 287 2.40 7.58 -7.98
N PRO A 288 1.99 8.76 -8.46
CA PRO A 288 2.91 9.80 -8.95
C PRO A 288 3.77 10.40 -7.82
N SER A 289 4.87 11.06 -8.17
CA SER A 289 5.68 11.83 -7.21
C SER A 289 4.94 13.09 -6.75
N GLY A 290 4.96 13.39 -5.45
CA GLY A 290 4.41 14.63 -4.86
C GLY A 290 2.87 14.69 -4.74
N LEU A 291 2.14 13.82 -5.44
CA LEU A 291 0.70 13.66 -5.33
C LEU A 291 0.36 12.37 -4.58
N GLY A 292 -0.44 12.50 -3.52
CA GLY A 292 -0.96 11.34 -2.79
C GLY A 292 0.08 10.61 -1.93
N ASN A 293 1.06 11.33 -1.36
CA ASN A 293 2.01 10.83 -0.36
C ASN A 293 1.23 10.08 0.75
N PRO A 294 1.14 8.74 0.68
CA PRO A 294 0.27 7.97 1.54
C PRO A 294 0.89 8.00 2.92
N ALA A 295 0.26 8.70 3.85
CA ALA A 295 0.68 8.69 5.23
C ALA A 295 0.36 7.34 5.89
N TYR A 296 -0.69 6.69 5.39
CA TYR A 296 -1.26 5.47 5.93
C TYR A 296 -2.01 4.71 4.83
N TRP A 297 -1.90 3.38 4.74
CA TRP A 297 -2.65 2.60 3.75
C TRP A 297 -2.82 1.14 4.18
N ARG A 298 -3.97 0.52 3.83
CA ARG A 298 -4.40 -0.79 4.37
C ARG A 298 -5.25 -1.65 3.42
N GLY A 299 -5.55 -1.16 2.22
CA GLY A 299 -6.51 -1.83 1.35
C GLY A 299 -5.91 -2.18 0.02
N ILE A 300 -5.70 -3.46 -0.25
CA ILE A 300 -5.54 -3.97 -1.61
C ILE A 300 -6.58 -5.01 -1.97
N SER A 301 -6.86 -5.10 -3.26
CA SER A 301 -7.61 -6.20 -3.84
C SER A 301 -7.10 -6.43 -5.26
N THR A 302 -7.06 -7.68 -5.70
CA THR A 302 -7.01 -8.00 -7.13
C THR A 302 -8.35 -8.52 -7.61
N ASP A 303 -8.75 -8.13 -8.81
CA ASP A 303 -9.92 -8.72 -9.46
C ASP A 303 -9.56 -9.94 -10.32
N ALA A 304 -10.60 -10.59 -10.84
CA ALA A 304 -10.45 -11.78 -11.68
C ALA A 304 -9.70 -11.54 -13.01
N ASN A 305 -9.56 -10.28 -13.45
CA ASN A 305 -8.80 -9.90 -14.63
C ASN A 305 -7.34 -9.52 -14.29
N GLY A 306 -6.93 -9.63 -13.03
CA GLY A 306 -5.60 -9.25 -12.58
C GLY A 306 -5.41 -7.75 -12.41
N ARG A 307 -6.48 -6.95 -12.37
CA ARG A 307 -6.37 -5.54 -11.99
C ARG A 307 -6.12 -5.44 -10.49
N LEU A 308 -5.15 -4.62 -10.12
CA LEU A 308 -4.83 -4.29 -8.73
C LEU A 308 -5.53 -2.98 -8.35
N TYR A 309 -6.13 -2.96 -7.17
CA TYR A 309 -6.78 -1.81 -6.56
C TYR A 309 -6.12 -1.57 -5.22
N VAL A 310 -5.77 -0.32 -4.93
CA VAL A 310 -5.11 0.08 -3.69
C VAL A 310 -5.78 1.32 -3.13
N THR A 311 -6.25 1.27 -1.89
CA THR A 311 -6.76 2.43 -1.16
C THR A 311 -5.77 2.88 -0.11
N TYR A 312 -5.64 4.20 0.01
CA TYR A 312 -4.72 4.83 0.94
C TYR A 312 -5.25 6.16 1.45
N GLN A 313 -4.68 6.61 2.56
CA GLN A 313 -4.91 7.92 3.15
C GLN A 313 -3.72 8.83 2.89
N ASN A 314 -3.98 10.04 2.39
CA ASN A 314 -3.01 11.12 2.36
C ASN A 314 -3.39 12.16 3.43
N SER A 315 -2.45 12.50 4.32
CA SER A 315 -2.62 13.56 5.33
C SER A 315 -1.58 14.67 5.22
N THR A 316 -0.75 14.65 4.16
CA THR A 316 0.34 15.61 3.96
C THR A 316 -0.08 16.76 3.05
N ALA A 317 0.31 17.99 3.42
CA ALA A 317 0.26 19.14 2.51
C ALA A 317 1.44 19.07 1.51
N PRO A 318 1.31 19.52 0.25
CA PRO A 318 0.24 20.36 -0.33
C PRO A 318 -0.87 19.61 -1.10
N ALA A 319 -0.86 18.28 -1.15
CA ALA A 319 -1.89 17.50 -1.85
C ALA A 319 -3.22 17.49 -1.06
N PRO A 320 -4.37 17.21 -1.71
CA PRO A 320 -5.64 17.06 -1.00
C PRO A 320 -5.53 16.00 0.09
N LYS A 321 -6.03 16.34 1.28
CA LYS A 321 -6.11 15.42 2.41
C LYS A 321 -7.35 14.55 2.26
N GLY A 322 -7.23 13.26 2.54
CA GLY A 322 -8.35 12.35 2.43
C GLY A 322 -7.96 10.93 2.06
N PHE A 323 -8.94 10.19 1.55
CA PHE A 323 -8.78 8.82 1.08
C PHE A 323 -8.77 8.78 -0.43
N PHE A 324 -7.92 7.93 -0.98
CA PHE A 324 -7.69 7.77 -2.41
C PHE A 324 -7.80 6.31 -2.81
N LEU A 325 -8.11 6.09 -4.09
CA LEU A 325 -8.04 4.82 -4.78
C LEU A 325 -7.07 4.96 -5.94
N VAL A 326 -6.11 4.05 -6.08
CA VAL A 326 -5.36 3.87 -7.31
C VAL A 326 -5.59 2.45 -7.82
N HIS A 327 -5.75 2.30 -9.13
CA HIS A 327 -5.94 0.98 -9.72
C HIS A 327 -5.27 0.86 -11.09
N GLY A 328 -4.97 -0.36 -11.49
CA GLY A 328 -4.22 -0.61 -12.72
C GLY A 328 -4.10 -2.09 -13.07
N ILE A 329 -3.59 -2.36 -14.27
CA ILE A 329 -3.30 -3.71 -14.75
C ILE A 329 -1.92 -3.75 -15.39
N GLY A 330 -1.16 -4.81 -15.09
CA GLY A 330 0.25 -4.89 -15.51
C GLY A 330 1.02 -3.64 -15.10
N ASN A 331 1.58 -2.95 -16.07
CA ASN A 331 2.40 -1.75 -15.82
C ASN A 331 1.64 -0.43 -15.96
N THR A 332 0.32 -0.48 -16.09
CA THR A 332 -0.51 0.68 -16.37
C THR A 332 -1.45 0.97 -15.20
N PHE A 333 -1.26 2.12 -14.56
CA PHE A 333 -2.07 2.62 -13.45
C PHE A 333 -2.70 3.95 -13.81
N VAL A 334 -3.93 4.18 -13.35
CA VAL A 334 -4.58 5.48 -13.47
C VAL A 334 -4.02 6.45 -12.45
N ASN A 335 -4.21 7.76 -12.66
CA ASN A 335 -4.00 8.74 -11.61
C ASN A 335 -4.89 8.42 -10.40
N PRO A 336 -4.40 8.63 -9.16
CA PRO A 336 -5.22 8.39 -7.98
C PRO A 336 -6.56 9.12 -8.05
N ILE A 337 -7.62 8.44 -7.64
CA ILE A 337 -9.00 8.92 -7.60
C ILE A 337 -9.32 9.28 -6.14
N LEU A 338 -9.87 10.47 -5.90
CA LEU A 338 -10.22 10.91 -4.56
C LEU A 338 -11.53 10.23 -4.11
N VAL A 339 -11.44 9.38 -3.10
CA VAL A 339 -12.58 8.66 -2.51
C VAL A 339 -13.35 9.56 -1.58
N PHE A 340 -12.63 10.32 -0.74
CA PHE A 340 -13.17 11.25 0.23
C PHE A 340 -12.16 12.37 0.48
N GLU A 341 -12.61 13.61 0.46
CA GLU A 341 -11.81 14.79 0.77
C GLU A 341 -12.08 15.26 2.20
N ASP A 342 -11.04 15.46 3.00
CA ASP A 342 -11.16 16.17 4.27
C ASP A 342 -10.96 17.68 4.04
N SER A 343 -12.08 18.41 4.00
CA SER A 343 -12.11 19.85 3.79
C SER A 343 -11.74 20.66 5.04
N THR A 344 -11.58 20.03 6.21
CA THR A 344 -11.32 20.76 7.47
C THR A 344 -9.88 21.26 7.57
N GLY A 345 -8.99 20.77 6.70
CA GLY A 345 -7.57 21.12 6.70
C GLY A 345 -6.82 20.64 7.95
N SER A 346 -7.50 20.00 8.90
CA SER A 346 -6.91 19.44 10.12
C SER A 346 -6.05 18.22 9.80
N TYR A 347 -5.21 17.77 10.72
CA TYR A 347 -4.58 16.47 10.57
C TYR A 347 -5.68 15.41 10.71
N ILE A 348 -6.05 14.73 9.62
CA ILE A 348 -6.84 13.51 9.74
C ILE A 348 -6.01 12.58 10.61
N GLY A 349 -6.58 12.05 11.70
CA GLY A 349 -5.98 10.95 12.45
C GLY A 349 -5.58 9.79 11.53
N ARG A 350 -4.89 8.78 12.06
CA ARG A 350 -4.54 7.58 11.26
C ARG A 350 -5.82 6.78 10.96
N GLY A 351 -6.49 7.09 9.86
CA GLY A 351 -7.70 6.41 9.38
C GLY A 351 -7.36 5.24 8.48
N SER A 352 -8.10 4.14 8.60
CA SER A 352 -8.03 2.96 7.74
C SER A 352 -9.01 2.97 6.57
N SER A 353 -8.52 2.57 5.40
CA SER A 353 -9.37 2.24 4.26
C SER A 353 -9.14 0.80 3.82
N SER A 354 -10.18 0.18 3.27
CA SER A 354 -10.12 -1.13 2.65
C SER A 354 -10.87 -1.11 1.32
N VAL A 355 -10.43 -1.93 0.37
CA VAL A 355 -11.07 -2.12 -0.93
C VAL A 355 -11.30 -3.60 -1.22
N ALA A 356 -12.42 -3.89 -1.87
CA ALA A 356 -12.71 -5.16 -2.50
C ALA A 356 -13.14 -4.90 -3.94
N ALA A 357 -12.70 -5.74 -4.88
CA ALA A 357 -12.98 -5.56 -6.30
C ALA A 357 -13.42 -6.86 -6.99
N LYS A 358 -14.22 -6.72 -8.06
CA LYS A 358 -14.68 -7.81 -8.93
C LYS A 358 -14.24 -7.57 -10.38
N GLY A 359 -14.20 -8.64 -11.19
CA GLY A 359 -13.69 -8.57 -12.57
C GLY A 359 -14.45 -7.61 -13.49
N ASN A 360 -15.72 -7.33 -13.20
CA ASN A 360 -16.53 -6.35 -13.93
C ASN A 360 -16.18 -4.89 -13.58
N GLY A 361 -15.19 -4.64 -12.70
CA GLY A 361 -14.81 -3.30 -12.24
C GLY A 361 -15.64 -2.79 -11.06
N GLU A 362 -16.57 -3.58 -10.54
CA GLU A 362 -17.28 -3.22 -9.31
C GLU A 362 -16.31 -3.22 -8.13
N VAL A 363 -16.33 -2.12 -7.37
CA VAL A 363 -15.54 -1.95 -6.15
C VAL A 363 -16.44 -1.59 -4.97
N ALA A 364 -16.04 -2.07 -3.80
CA ALA A 364 -16.54 -1.63 -2.52
C ALA A 364 -15.37 -1.07 -1.72
N ILE A 365 -15.51 0.16 -1.22
CA ILE A 365 -14.46 0.86 -0.47
C ILE A 365 -15.04 1.29 0.87
N THR A 366 -14.43 0.81 1.94
CA THR A 366 -14.70 1.30 3.29
C THR A 366 -13.60 2.26 3.71
N PHE A 367 -13.98 3.31 4.43
CA PHE A 367 -13.06 4.34 4.92
C PHE A 367 -13.64 5.01 6.18
N ASP A 368 -12.76 5.50 7.04
CA ASP A 368 -13.10 5.95 8.39
C ASP A 368 -12.53 7.34 8.74
N PRO A 369 -13.05 8.41 8.12
CA PRO A 369 -12.51 9.75 8.35
C PRO A 369 -12.70 10.15 9.81
N THR A 370 -11.63 10.72 10.37
CA THR A 370 -11.64 11.25 11.72
C THR A 370 -12.25 12.67 11.71
N ALA A 371 -13.18 12.93 12.62
CA ALA A 371 -13.81 14.22 12.83
C ALA A 371 -13.85 14.59 14.32
N ALA A 372 -13.79 15.89 14.62
CA ALA A 372 -14.04 16.39 15.97
C ALA A 372 -15.54 16.55 16.21
N ARG A 373 -16.10 15.93 17.25
CA ARG A 373 -17.50 16.11 17.68
C ARG A 373 -17.56 16.21 19.20
N ASN A 374 -18.25 17.22 19.70
CA ASN A 374 -18.43 17.48 21.15
C ASN A 374 -17.12 17.55 21.96
N GLY A 375 -16.02 17.99 21.34
CA GLY A 375 -14.70 18.06 21.99
C GLY A 375 -13.86 16.79 21.87
N ASP A 376 -14.41 15.70 21.34
CA ASP A 376 -13.69 14.43 21.15
C ASP A 376 -13.31 14.21 19.68
N VAL A 377 -12.19 13.53 19.46
CA VAL A 377 -11.74 13.04 18.15
C VAL A 377 -12.36 11.67 17.90
N GLN A 378 -13.13 11.54 16.83
CA GLN A 378 -13.97 10.37 16.58
C GLN A 378 -13.88 9.94 15.12
N SER A 379 -14.15 8.68 14.83
CA SER A 379 -14.19 8.15 13.48
C SER A 379 -15.57 7.57 13.17
N ASP A 380 -16.10 7.84 11.99
CA ASP A 380 -17.29 7.16 11.46
C ASP A 380 -16.85 6.12 10.44
N LEU A 381 -17.66 5.09 10.16
CA LEU A 381 -17.37 4.13 9.09
C LEU A 381 -18.34 4.30 7.93
N PHE A 382 -17.80 4.54 6.75
CA PHE A 382 -18.56 4.69 5.51
C PHE A 382 -18.23 3.59 4.50
N LEU A 383 -19.14 3.40 3.55
CA LEU A 383 -19.00 2.51 2.41
C LEU A 383 -19.37 3.25 1.13
N LYS A 384 -18.48 3.24 0.14
CA LYS A 384 -18.77 3.63 -1.25
C LYS A 384 -18.75 2.38 -2.13
N ARG A 385 -19.75 2.25 -3.01
CA ARG A 385 -19.86 1.13 -3.96
C ARG A 385 -20.25 1.62 -5.35
N GLY A 386 -19.64 1.04 -6.36
CA GLY A 386 -19.92 1.38 -7.74
C GLY A 386 -18.98 0.66 -8.69
N THR A 387 -19.07 0.96 -9.98
CA THR A 387 -18.17 0.40 -10.98
C THR A 387 -17.12 1.43 -11.35
N VAL A 388 -15.85 1.09 -11.16
CA VAL A 388 -14.75 1.82 -11.77
C VAL A 388 -14.40 1.12 -13.07
N THR A 389 -14.38 1.90 -14.15
CA THR A 389 -13.87 1.43 -15.43
C THR A 389 -12.54 2.10 -15.67
N ILE A 390 -11.65 1.42 -16.39
CA ILE A 390 -10.49 2.09 -16.97
C ILE A 390 -11.02 2.88 -18.19
N THR A 391 -11.87 3.87 -17.95
CA THR A 391 -12.28 4.84 -18.98
C THR A 391 -11.17 5.86 -19.08
N SER A 392 -10.42 5.76 -20.18
CA SER A 392 -9.10 6.35 -20.36
C SER A 392 -8.12 5.94 -19.27
N VAL A 393 -7.29 4.95 -19.58
CA VAL A 393 -5.87 5.17 -19.32
C VAL A 393 -5.59 6.50 -20.02
N GLU A 394 -5.43 7.59 -19.26
CA GLU A 394 -4.48 8.58 -19.74
C GLU A 394 -3.23 7.74 -19.97
N ASN A 395 -2.93 7.40 -21.23
CA ASN A 395 -1.68 6.78 -21.62
C ASN A 395 -0.61 7.81 -21.28
N THR A 396 -0.30 7.90 -20.00
CA THR A 396 0.99 8.24 -19.47
C THR A 396 1.73 6.90 -19.29
N LYS A 397 1.73 6.01 -20.30
CA LYS A 397 3.00 5.94 -21.05
C LYS A 397 3.35 7.38 -21.31
N THR A 398 4.10 8.03 -20.42
CA THR A 398 4.40 9.45 -20.52
C THR A 398 4.85 9.58 -21.95
N ILE A 399 3.97 10.08 -22.83
CA ILE A 399 4.37 10.40 -24.17
C ILE A 399 5.12 11.66 -23.83
N VAL A 400 6.37 11.46 -23.47
CA VAL A 400 7.37 12.47 -23.46
C VAL A 400 7.24 13.02 -24.86
N LYS A 401 6.57 14.15 -25.00
CA LYS A 401 6.36 14.76 -26.32
C LYS A 401 7.66 15.38 -26.79
N ASP A 402 8.46 15.83 -25.81
CA ASP A 402 9.68 16.58 -26.00
C ASP A 402 10.80 16.03 -25.12
N PHE A 403 12.02 16.10 -25.59
CA PHE A 403 13.17 15.90 -24.72
C PHE A 403 13.13 16.91 -23.55
N SER A 404 13.45 16.46 -22.34
CA SER A 404 13.68 17.36 -21.20
C SER A 404 14.85 16.87 -20.34
N LEU A 405 15.63 17.80 -19.80
CA LEU A 405 16.62 17.54 -18.78
C LEU A 405 16.22 18.28 -17.49
N GLU A 406 15.87 17.53 -16.45
CA GLU A 406 15.43 18.11 -15.18
C GLU A 406 16.60 18.61 -14.35
N GLN A 407 16.30 19.53 -13.44
CA GLN A 407 17.27 19.95 -12.43
C GLN A 407 17.59 18.76 -11.50
N ASN A 408 18.87 18.44 -11.35
CA ASN A 408 19.35 17.40 -10.45
C ASN A 408 18.87 17.63 -9.01
N TYR A 409 18.54 16.56 -8.29
CA TYR A 409 18.10 16.63 -6.90
C TYR A 409 18.83 15.59 -6.03
N PRO A 410 19.37 15.98 -4.85
CA PRO A 410 19.43 17.36 -4.35
C PRO A 410 20.34 18.27 -5.20
N ASN A 411 20.14 19.59 -5.14
CA ASN A 411 21.06 20.61 -5.67
C ASN A 411 20.99 21.87 -4.78
N PRO A 412 22.05 22.25 -4.04
CA PRO A 412 23.36 21.61 -4.01
C PRO A 412 23.37 20.18 -3.47
N PHE A 413 24.38 19.37 -3.81
CA PHE A 413 24.46 17.94 -3.45
C PHE A 413 25.78 17.57 -2.75
N ASN A 414 25.80 16.46 -1.99
CA ASN A 414 27.00 15.93 -1.33
C ASN A 414 26.91 14.41 -1.07
N PRO A 415 27.82 13.57 -1.60
CA PRO A 415 28.48 13.71 -2.88
C PRO A 415 27.62 13.17 -4.03
N SER A 416 26.41 12.69 -3.75
CA SER A 416 25.52 12.05 -4.74
C SER A 416 24.28 12.89 -5.06
N THR A 417 23.84 12.83 -6.31
CA THR A 417 22.60 13.46 -6.80
C THR A 417 21.96 12.58 -7.87
N VAL A 418 20.67 12.82 -8.13
CA VAL A 418 19.92 12.14 -9.18
C VAL A 418 19.65 13.12 -10.31
N ILE A 419 19.93 12.72 -11.55
CA ILE A 419 19.62 13.47 -12.77
C ILE A 419 18.49 12.75 -13.49
N ASN A 420 17.36 13.44 -13.70
CA ASN A 420 16.22 12.90 -14.43
C ASN A 420 16.13 13.55 -15.81
N PHE A 421 15.78 12.78 -16.84
CA PHE A 421 15.57 13.29 -18.19
C PHE A 421 14.56 12.42 -18.96
N ASN A 422 14.02 12.99 -20.02
CA ASN A 422 12.97 12.37 -20.83
C ASN A 422 13.40 12.22 -22.29
N VAL A 423 13.03 11.09 -22.91
CA VAL A 423 13.31 10.74 -24.31
C VAL A 423 11.98 10.47 -25.04
N PRO A 424 11.59 11.26 -26.05
CA PRO A 424 10.29 11.14 -26.72
C PRO A 424 10.19 10.02 -27.75
N SER A 425 11.33 9.56 -28.28
CA SER A 425 11.40 8.54 -29.33
C SER A 425 12.72 7.78 -29.24
N ASN A 426 12.77 6.57 -29.80
CA ASN A 426 13.98 5.75 -29.76
C ASN A 426 15.15 6.49 -30.43
N THR A 427 16.18 6.84 -29.67
CA THR A 427 17.32 7.63 -30.16
C THR A 427 18.58 7.36 -29.35
N PHE A 428 19.73 7.72 -29.93
CA PHE A 428 21.00 7.67 -29.23
C PHE A 428 21.13 8.86 -28.28
N VAL A 429 21.41 8.59 -27.01
CA VAL A 429 21.48 9.59 -25.93
C VAL A 429 22.88 9.59 -25.32
N LYS A 430 23.44 10.79 -25.15
CA LYS A 430 24.63 11.03 -24.32
C LYS A 430 24.28 11.94 -23.16
N LEU A 431 24.62 11.54 -21.94
CA LEU A 431 24.56 12.40 -20.75
C LEU A 431 25.98 12.54 -20.20
N LYS A 432 26.50 13.76 -20.22
CA LYS A 432 27.88 14.07 -19.82
C LYS A 432 27.92 15.12 -18.72
N VAL A 433 28.93 15.03 -17.86
CA VAL A 433 29.22 16.03 -16.82
C VAL A 433 30.50 16.79 -17.19
N TYR A 434 30.48 18.09 -16.98
CA TYR A 434 31.58 19.03 -17.25
C TYR A 434 31.88 19.86 -16.01
N ASN A 435 33.15 20.21 -15.82
CA ASN A 435 33.55 21.20 -14.82
C ASN A 435 33.34 22.64 -15.32
N SER A 436 33.66 23.63 -14.47
CA SER A 436 33.53 25.06 -14.79
C SER A 436 34.41 25.55 -15.95
N LEU A 437 35.43 24.78 -16.36
CA LEU A 437 36.28 25.07 -17.51
C LEU A 437 35.76 24.41 -18.81
N GLY A 438 34.62 23.73 -18.76
CA GLY A 438 34.07 23.00 -19.91
C GLY A 438 34.77 21.67 -20.21
N LYS A 439 35.63 21.18 -19.32
CA LYS A 439 36.26 19.86 -19.45
C LYS A 439 35.28 18.78 -19.00
N GLU A 440 35.08 17.75 -19.84
CA GLU A 440 34.33 16.55 -19.49
C GLU A 440 35.00 15.84 -18.31
N VAL A 441 34.22 15.53 -17.27
CA VAL A 441 34.68 14.84 -16.06
C VAL A 441 34.03 13.48 -15.86
N GLU A 442 32.86 13.23 -16.45
CA GLU A 442 32.16 11.94 -16.35
C GLU A 442 31.20 11.75 -17.54
N LEU A 443 31.05 10.51 -18.01
CA LEU A 443 30.07 10.09 -19.01
C LEU A 443 29.05 9.16 -18.36
N LEU A 444 27.83 9.64 -18.14
CA LEU A 444 26.79 8.94 -17.38
C LEU A 444 25.93 8.02 -18.25
N VAL A 445 25.68 8.41 -19.50
CA VAL A 445 24.87 7.65 -20.47
C VAL A 445 25.50 7.79 -21.85
N ASN A 446 25.55 6.69 -22.62
CA ASN A 446 26.07 6.68 -24.00
C ASN A 446 25.53 5.49 -24.81
N GLU A 447 24.21 5.45 -25.02
CA GLU A 447 23.54 4.31 -25.65
C GLU A 447 22.24 4.70 -26.36
N ASN A 448 21.65 3.75 -27.09
CA ASN A 448 20.31 3.90 -27.68
C ASN A 448 19.25 3.65 -26.60
N LEU A 449 18.47 4.69 -26.30
CA LEU A 449 17.36 4.61 -25.37
C LEU A 449 16.04 4.57 -26.11
N SER A 450 15.09 3.83 -25.57
CA SER A 450 13.71 3.84 -26.07
C SER A 450 12.96 5.09 -25.58
N ALA A 451 11.78 5.36 -26.14
CA ALA A 451 10.93 6.42 -25.60
C ALA A 451 10.58 6.15 -24.12
N GLY A 452 10.88 7.09 -23.22
CA GLY A 452 10.67 6.94 -21.78
C GLY A 452 11.30 8.03 -20.92
N SER A 453 11.07 7.94 -19.62
CA SER A 453 11.71 8.77 -18.59
C SER A 453 12.83 7.98 -17.92
N TYR A 454 13.96 8.64 -17.70
CA TYR A 454 15.19 8.02 -17.21
C TYR A 454 15.71 8.77 -15.98
N SER A 455 16.33 8.02 -15.07
CA SER A 455 16.91 8.53 -13.82
C SER A 455 18.31 7.95 -13.65
N VAL A 456 19.30 8.81 -13.49
CA VAL A 456 20.71 8.42 -13.38
C VAL A 456 21.31 8.98 -12.11
N ASN A 457 21.90 8.10 -11.31
CA ASN A 457 22.66 8.48 -10.13
C ASN A 457 24.04 8.98 -10.53
N PHE A 458 24.41 10.16 -10.04
CA PHE A 458 25.76 10.71 -10.18
C PHE A 458 26.43 10.80 -8.82
N ASN A 459 27.57 10.12 -8.66
CA ASN A 459 28.39 10.17 -7.44
C ASN A 459 29.70 10.91 -7.73
N ALA A 460 29.86 12.08 -7.12
CA ALA A 460 30.98 12.98 -7.31
C ALA A 460 32.02 12.91 -6.18
N SER A 461 32.13 11.78 -5.47
CA SER A 461 33.06 11.61 -4.34
C SER A 461 34.52 11.94 -4.69
N ASN A 462 34.91 11.66 -5.94
CA ASN A 462 36.25 11.90 -6.49
C ASN A 462 36.44 13.32 -7.05
N LEU A 463 35.43 14.19 -6.99
CA LEU A 463 35.49 15.55 -7.50
C LEU A 463 35.64 16.59 -6.36
N SER A 464 36.16 17.76 -6.70
CA SER A 464 36.29 18.89 -5.77
C SER A 464 34.97 19.65 -5.67
N GLY A 465 34.65 20.21 -4.49
CA GLY A 465 33.47 21.07 -4.33
C GLY A 465 33.49 22.25 -5.31
N GLY A 466 32.32 22.61 -5.86
CA GLY A 466 32.22 23.66 -6.87
C GLY A 466 31.05 23.50 -7.83
N VAL A 467 31.06 24.32 -8.88
CA VAL A 467 30.02 24.34 -9.92
C VAL A 467 30.38 23.38 -11.05
N TYR A 468 29.42 22.55 -11.42
CA TYR A 468 29.49 21.63 -12.55
C TYR A 468 28.29 21.84 -13.46
N PHE A 469 28.40 21.33 -14.68
CA PHE A 469 27.33 21.32 -15.67
C PHE A 469 27.11 19.91 -16.16
N TYR A 470 25.87 19.54 -16.45
CA TYR A 470 25.56 18.29 -17.12
C TYR A 470 24.72 18.58 -18.35
N LYS A 471 24.98 17.81 -19.41
CA LYS A 471 24.47 18.03 -20.74
C LYS A 471 23.86 16.75 -21.29
N LEU A 472 22.60 16.84 -21.69
CA LEU A 472 21.91 15.81 -22.45
C LEU A 472 22.06 16.13 -23.93
N GLU A 473 22.62 15.21 -24.71
CA GLU A 473 22.85 15.35 -26.16
C GLU A 473 22.21 14.19 -26.91
N THR A 474 21.48 14.52 -27.97
CA THR A 474 21.00 13.58 -28.99
C THR A 474 21.27 14.17 -30.37
N ALA A 475 20.90 13.45 -31.45
CA ALA A 475 21.07 13.96 -32.81
C ALA A 475 20.37 15.32 -33.06
N ASN A 476 19.21 15.55 -32.42
CA ASN A 476 18.34 16.70 -32.70
C ASN A 476 18.04 17.55 -31.46
N TYR A 477 18.64 17.25 -30.31
CA TYR A 477 18.36 17.95 -29.06
C TYR A 477 19.61 18.11 -28.21
N THR A 478 19.71 19.25 -27.51
CA THR A 478 20.76 19.51 -26.54
C THR A 478 20.23 20.42 -25.44
N GLU A 479 20.34 19.99 -24.20
CA GLU A 479 20.05 20.82 -23.02
C GLU A 479 21.19 20.70 -22.00
N THR A 480 21.51 21.80 -21.31
CA THR A 480 22.55 21.85 -20.27
C THR A 480 21.98 22.47 -19.01
N LYS A 481 22.27 21.88 -17.86
CA LYS A 481 21.89 22.39 -16.54
C LYS A 481 23.11 22.51 -15.63
N LYS A 482 23.02 23.39 -14.64
CA LYS A 482 24.06 23.67 -13.64
C LYS A 482 23.78 22.90 -12.36
N MET A 483 24.80 22.33 -11.73
CA MET A 483 24.74 21.72 -10.40
C MET A 483 25.87 22.22 -9.50
N ILE A 484 25.65 22.16 -8.19
CA ILE A 484 26.58 22.64 -7.17
C ILE A 484 26.93 21.47 -6.25
N LEU A 485 28.18 21.04 -6.26
CA LEU A 485 28.71 20.05 -5.32
C LEU A 485 29.19 20.77 -4.06
N ILE A 486 28.61 20.44 -2.92
CA ILE A 486 29.10 20.83 -1.60
C ILE A 486 29.99 19.71 -1.08
N LYS A 487 31.20 20.07 -0.66
CA LYS A 487 32.15 19.17 -0.01
C LYS A 487 32.58 19.74 1.33
#